data_AF-A0A087VQW4-F1
#
_entry.id   AF-A0A087VQW4-F1
#
_cell.length_a   1.000
_cell.length_b   1.000
_cell.length_c   1.000
_cell.angle_alpha   90.00
_cell.angle_beta   90.00
_cell.angle_gamma   90.00
#
_symmetry.space_group_name_H-M   'P 1'
#
loop_
_entity.id
_entity.type
_entity.pdbx_description
1 polymer ?
#
loop_
_entity_poly.entity_id
_entity_poly.type
_entity_poly.pdbx_seq_one_letter_code
_entity_poly.pdbx_strand_id
1 'polypeptide(L)'
;QLLLALQYLHGCKIIHRDVKAGNVLLTLDGDVKLADFGVSAKNSSTVQRRVSFIGTPYWMAPEVVQCETSKESPYGYKADIWSLGITLIEMAEMEPPHHELNPLRVLLKIAKSQPPTLRHPKRWSEDFKDFLRKSLEKSPEARWSASQLLQ
;
A
#
# COMPACT_ATOMS: atom_id res chain seq x y z
N GLN A 1 -6.32 13.15 4.67
CA GLN A 1 -6.30 12.62 6.05
C GLN A 1 -5.51 11.30 6.17
N LEU A 2 -5.72 10.30 5.30
CA LEU A 2 -4.97 9.03 5.37
C LEU A 2 -3.44 9.19 5.28
N LEU A 3 -2.93 10.10 4.44
CA LEU A 3 -1.50 10.45 4.41
C LEU A 3 -0.98 10.99 5.75
N LEU A 4 -1.77 11.78 6.48
CA LEU A 4 -1.37 12.31 7.80
C LEU A 4 -1.24 11.17 8.81
N ALA A 5 -2.16 10.20 8.77
CA ALA A 5 -2.07 9.01 9.61
C ALA A 5 -0.81 8.20 9.29
N LEU A 6 -0.51 7.96 8.00
CA LEU A 6 0.71 7.26 7.60
C LEU A 6 1.98 8.03 7.97
N GLN A 7 2.01 9.34 7.76
CA GLN A 7 3.13 10.19 8.18
C GLN A 7 3.40 10.07 9.68
N TYR A 8 2.33 10.12 10.50
CA TYR A 8 2.44 9.95 11.95
C TYR A 8 3.01 8.56 12.31
N LEU A 9 2.43 7.48 11.78
CA LEU A 9 2.90 6.11 12.04
C LEU A 9 4.37 5.92 11.66
N HIS A 10 4.74 6.39 10.47
CA HIS A 10 6.10 6.28 9.95
C HIS A 10 7.09 7.08 10.81
N GLY A 11 6.70 8.25 11.30
CA GLY A 11 7.46 9.03 12.29
C GLY A 11 7.65 8.30 13.61
N CYS A 12 6.65 7.53 14.05
CA CYS A 12 6.73 6.66 15.23
C CYS A 12 7.47 5.33 14.98
N LYS A 13 8.06 5.13 13.79
CA LYS A 13 8.71 3.87 13.37
C LYS A 13 7.74 2.67 13.37
N ILE A 14 6.46 2.91 13.07
CA ILE A 14 5.42 1.90 12.92
C ILE A 14 5.07 1.78 11.43
N ILE A 15 4.95 0.54 10.95
CA ILE A 15 4.47 0.22 9.60
C ILE A 15 3.11 -0.45 9.75
N HIS A 16 2.11 -0.01 8.98
CA HIS A 16 0.75 -0.52 9.08
C HIS A 16 0.62 -1.94 8.52
N ARG A 17 1.11 -2.16 7.28
CA ARG A 17 1.16 -3.44 6.55
C ARG A 17 -0.16 -4.01 6.01
N ASP A 18 -1.27 -3.31 6.17
CA ASP A 18 -2.58 -3.75 5.64
C ASP A 18 -3.48 -2.54 5.34
N VAL A 19 -2.92 -1.57 4.62
CA VAL A 19 -3.70 -0.41 4.16
C VAL A 19 -4.58 -0.84 2.99
N LYS A 20 -5.90 -0.77 3.19
CA LYS A 20 -6.97 -1.10 2.22
C LYS A 20 -8.23 -0.33 2.59
N ALA A 21 -9.19 -0.16 1.67
CA ALA A 21 -10.38 0.65 1.96
C ALA A 21 -11.19 0.10 3.15
N GLY A 22 -11.24 -1.23 3.32
CA GLY A 22 -11.89 -1.86 4.48
C GLY A 22 -11.31 -1.48 5.85
N ASN A 23 -10.08 -0.97 5.91
CA ASN A 23 -9.41 -0.52 7.13
C ASN A 23 -9.44 1.02 7.29
N VAL A 24 -10.13 1.72 6.38
CA VAL A 24 -10.32 3.17 6.41
C VAL A 24 -11.73 3.47 6.91
N LEU A 25 -11.86 3.75 8.20
CA LEU A 25 -13.15 4.03 8.84
C LEU A 25 -13.52 5.50 8.70
N LEU A 26 -14.82 5.78 8.64
CA LEU A 26 -15.37 7.13 8.62
C LEU A 26 -16.18 7.40 9.89
N THR A 27 -15.96 8.56 10.51
CA THR A 27 -16.84 9.07 11.57
C THR A 27 -18.08 9.73 10.98
N LEU A 28 -19.10 9.98 11.81
CA LEU A 28 -20.30 10.73 11.38
C LEU A 28 -19.96 12.18 10.95
N ASP A 29 -18.88 12.74 11.49
CA ASP A 29 -18.38 14.07 11.13
C ASP A 29 -17.55 14.08 9.83
N GLY A 30 -17.38 12.92 9.18
CA GLY A 30 -16.62 12.78 7.94
C GLY A 30 -15.11 12.62 8.12
N ASP A 31 -14.63 12.39 9.34
CA ASP A 31 -13.21 12.13 9.59
C ASP A 31 -12.83 10.69 9.25
N VAL A 32 -11.65 10.55 8.67
CA VAL A 32 -11.00 9.29 8.35
C VAL A 32 -10.17 8.82 9.55
N LYS A 33 -10.39 7.57 9.96
CA LYS A 33 -9.57 6.86 10.96
C LYS A 33 -9.02 5.58 10.33
N LEU A 34 -7.71 5.40 10.40
CA LEU A 34 -7.06 4.15 9.98
C LEU A 34 -7.16 3.12 11.11
N ALA A 35 -7.57 1.90 10.78
CA ALA A 35 -7.85 0.82 11.72
C ALA A 35 -7.13 -0.48 11.35
N ASP A 36 -7.28 -1.50 12.21
CA ASP A 36 -6.71 -2.84 12.08
C ASP A 36 -5.16 -2.87 12.02
N PHE A 37 -4.56 -2.67 13.19
CA PHE A 37 -3.12 -2.80 13.41
C PHE A 37 -2.69 -4.24 13.76
N GLY A 38 -3.54 -5.24 13.53
CA GLY A 38 -3.31 -6.63 13.95
C GLY A 38 -2.05 -7.27 13.36
N VAL A 39 -1.56 -6.71 12.25
CA VAL A 39 -0.33 -7.13 11.57
C VAL A 39 0.76 -6.07 11.55
N SER A 40 0.53 -4.92 12.19
CA SER A 40 1.49 -3.82 12.22
C SER A 40 2.75 -4.18 12.99
N ALA A 41 3.87 -3.55 12.63
CA ALA A 41 5.15 -3.81 13.26
C ALA A 41 5.89 -2.52 13.62
N LYS A 42 6.56 -2.55 14.76
CA LYS A 42 7.53 -1.53 15.16
C LYS A 42 8.88 -1.89 14.56
N ASN A 43 9.58 -0.93 13.95
CA ASN A 43 10.96 -1.09 13.45
C ASN A 43 11.99 -1.18 14.59
N SER A 44 11.72 -1.98 15.63
CA SER A 44 12.76 -2.48 16.53
C SER A 44 13.48 -3.61 15.81
N SER A 45 14.81 -3.64 15.89
CA SER A 45 15.78 -4.56 15.26
C SER A 45 15.49 -6.07 15.39
N THR A 46 14.39 -6.48 16.00
CA THR A 46 13.85 -7.83 15.98
C THR A 46 12.97 -7.98 14.74
N VAL A 47 13.55 -8.60 13.70
CA VAL A 47 12.80 -9.23 12.61
C VAL A 47 11.74 -10.14 13.25
N GLN A 48 10.51 -9.64 13.41
CA GLN A 48 9.37 -10.48 13.80
C GLN A 48 9.09 -11.41 12.62
N ARG A 49 9.85 -12.51 12.62
CA ARG A 49 9.69 -13.68 11.76
C ARG A 49 8.31 -14.25 12.00
N ARG A 50 7.37 -14.00 11.09
CA ARG A 50 6.19 -14.84 10.93
C ARG A 50 6.14 -15.34 9.50
N VAL A 51 6.01 -16.66 9.38
CA VAL A 51 6.10 -17.50 8.16
C VAL A 51 4.71 -17.68 7.52
N SER A 52 3.69 -16.99 8.02
CA SER A 52 2.34 -16.98 7.48
C SER A 52 2.16 -15.76 6.59
N PHE A 53 1.57 -15.93 5.40
CA PHE A 53 1.10 -14.86 4.51
C PHE A 53 0.55 -13.67 5.33
N ILE A 54 1.23 -12.51 5.32
CA ILE A 54 0.78 -11.33 6.09
C ILE A 54 0.24 -10.29 5.13
N GLY A 55 -1.02 -9.93 5.30
CA GLY A 55 -1.70 -8.88 4.54
C GLY A 55 -2.57 -9.43 3.42
N THR A 56 -3.24 -8.51 2.73
CA THR A 56 -4.17 -8.85 1.65
C THR A 56 -3.45 -8.72 0.30
N PRO A 57 -3.22 -9.82 -0.45
CA PRO A 57 -2.24 -9.87 -1.56
C PRO A 57 -2.37 -8.80 -2.64
N TYR A 58 -3.58 -8.32 -2.90
CA TYR A 58 -3.85 -7.32 -3.94
C TYR A 58 -3.28 -5.93 -3.61
N TRP A 59 -3.04 -5.62 -2.33
CA TRP A 59 -2.48 -4.35 -1.86
C TRP A 59 -0.97 -4.42 -1.60
N MET A 60 -0.36 -5.61 -1.69
CA MET A 60 1.05 -5.79 -1.35
C MET A 60 1.98 -5.10 -2.34
N ALA A 61 3.01 -4.43 -1.81
CA ALA A 61 4.05 -3.81 -2.62
C ALA A 61 4.98 -4.86 -3.24
N PRO A 62 5.59 -4.61 -4.42
CA PRO A 62 6.45 -5.58 -5.10
C PRO A 62 7.60 -6.09 -4.24
N GLU A 63 8.21 -5.21 -3.45
CA GLU A 63 9.29 -5.59 -2.53
C GLU A 63 8.80 -6.51 -1.41
N VAL A 64 7.55 -6.37 -0.94
CA VAL A 64 6.98 -7.26 0.09
C VAL A 64 6.76 -8.65 -0.51
N VAL A 65 6.23 -8.72 -1.74
CA VAL A 65 6.06 -9.98 -2.48
C VAL A 65 7.41 -10.67 -2.70
N GLN A 66 8.44 -9.91 -3.12
CA GLN A 66 9.78 -10.46 -3.31
C GLN A 66 10.37 -10.97 -2.00
N CYS A 67 10.22 -10.25 -0.89
CA CYS A 67 10.79 -10.65 0.40
C CYS A 67 10.11 -11.88 1.02
N GLU A 68 8.82 -12.11 0.74
CA GLU A 68 8.18 -13.38 1.07
C GLU A 68 8.76 -14.57 0.28
N THR A 69 9.38 -14.30 -0.89
CA THR A 69 10.02 -15.32 -1.73
C THR A 69 11.55 -15.39 -1.61
N SER A 70 12.23 -14.32 -1.17
CA SER A 70 13.69 -14.22 -1.00
C SER A 70 14.06 -13.39 0.24
N LYS A 71 14.81 -13.96 1.17
CA LYS A 71 14.98 -13.49 2.56
C LYS A 71 15.88 -12.26 2.77
N GLU A 72 16.18 -11.47 1.74
CA GLU A 72 17.34 -10.55 1.76
C GLU A 72 17.04 -9.05 1.87
N SER A 73 15.80 -8.61 2.07
CA SER A 73 15.55 -7.18 2.36
C SER A 73 14.39 -6.97 3.34
N PRO A 74 14.59 -6.26 4.48
CA PRO A 74 13.47 -5.81 5.29
C PRO A 74 12.71 -4.70 4.54
N TYR A 75 11.45 -4.94 4.19
CA TYR A 75 10.61 -3.91 3.58
C TYR A 75 10.34 -2.76 4.57
N GLY A 76 10.24 -1.54 4.04
CA GLY A 76 10.12 -0.32 4.82
C GLY A 76 8.72 0.29 4.82
N TYR A 77 8.61 1.47 5.43
CA TYR A 77 7.40 2.29 5.49
C TYR A 77 6.80 2.64 4.11
N LYS A 78 7.61 2.63 3.05
CA LYS A 78 7.17 2.86 1.66
C LYS A 78 6.21 1.78 1.14
N ALA A 79 6.15 0.60 1.78
CA ALA A 79 5.16 -0.43 1.43
C ALA A 79 3.71 0.04 1.70
N ASP A 80 3.49 0.81 2.77
CA ASP A 80 2.17 1.40 3.06
C ASP A 80 1.77 2.43 1.99
N ILE A 81 2.74 3.10 1.35
CA ILE A 81 2.47 4.07 0.27
C ILE A 81 1.99 3.39 -1.01
N TRP A 82 2.57 2.24 -1.34
CA TRP A 82 2.06 1.42 -2.44
C TRP A 82 0.63 0.96 -2.13
N SER A 83 0.42 0.42 -0.93
CA SER A 83 -0.88 -0.06 -0.47
C SER A 83 -1.94 1.05 -0.49
N LEU A 84 -1.55 2.28 -0.14
CA LEU A 84 -2.37 3.50 -0.32
C LEU A 84 -2.74 3.73 -1.79
N GLY A 85 -1.77 3.65 -2.71
CA GLY A 85 -2.03 3.79 -4.15
C GLY A 85 -3.05 2.77 -4.65
N ILE A 86 -2.94 1.51 -4.21
CA ILE A 86 -3.92 0.47 -4.53
C ILE A 86 -5.29 0.78 -3.92
N THR A 87 -5.33 1.21 -2.65
CA THR A 87 -6.56 1.61 -1.94
C THR A 87 -7.29 2.74 -2.66
N LEU A 88 -6.56 3.68 -3.26
CA LEU A 88 -7.16 4.77 -4.03
C LEU A 88 -7.77 4.30 -5.34
N ILE A 89 -7.15 3.31 -6.01
CA ILE A 89 -7.78 2.66 -7.18
C ILE A 89 -9.03 1.89 -6.74
N GLU A 90 -8.97 1.15 -5.65
CA GLU A 90 -10.12 0.46 -5.07
C GLU A 90 -11.28 1.42 -4.77
N MET A 91 -11.01 2.57 -4.14
CA MET A 91 -12.05 3.58 -3.89
C MET A 91 -12.63 4.18 -5.17
N ALA A 92 -11.80 4.33 -6.21
CA ALA A 92 -12.19 4.88 -7.51
C ALA A 92 -12.99 3.88 -8.37
N GLU A 93 -12.70 2.58 -8.24
CA GLU A 93 -13.18 1.53 -9.15
C GLU A 93 -13.92 0.39 -8.43
N MET A 94 -14.23 0.56 -7.15
CA MET A 94 -14.88 -0.38 -6.21
C MET A 94 -14.07 -1.63 -5.86
N GLU A 95 -13.07 -1.99 -6.66
CA GLU A 95 -12.27 -3.20 -6.51
C GLU A 95 -10.79 -2.88 -6.75
N PRO A 96 -9.85 -3.54 -6.05
CA PRO A 96 -8.43 -3.37 -6.33
C PRO A 96 -8.07 -3.92 -7.73
N PRO A 97 -6.91 -3.53 -8.29
CA PRO A 97 -6.40 -4.13 -9.51
C PRO A 97 -6.27 -5.65 -9.36
N HIS A 98 -6.69 -6.39 -10.40
CA HIS A 98 -6.57 -7.84 -10.46
C HIS A 98 -7.38 -8.64 -9.43
N HIS A 99 -8.43 -8.05 -8.86
CA HIS A 99 -9.32 -8.70 -7.89
C HIS A 99 -9.90 -10.04 -8.39
N GLU A 100 -10.00 -10.23 -9.70
CA GLU A 100 -10.49 -11.44 -10.36
C GLU A 100 -9.49 -12.61 -10.34
N LEU A 101 -8.21 -12.34 -10.09
CA LEU A 101 -7.16 -13.34 -10.09
C LEU A 101 -7.06 -14.01 -8.71
N ASN A 102 -6.70 -15.29 -8.68
CA ASN A 102 -6.41 -15.94 -7.41
C ASN A 102 -5.13 -15.36 -6.75
N PRO A 103 -4.97 -15.46 -5.42
CA PRO A 103 -3.87 -14.82 -4.69
C PRO A 103 -2.47 -15.07 -5.26
N LEU A 104 -2.14 -16.30 -5.64
CA LEU A 104 -0.83 -16.63 -6.19
C LEU A 104 -0.57 -15.97 -7.56
N ARG A 105 -1.57 -15.85 -8.42
CA ARG A 105 -1.42 -15.17 -9.72
C ARG A 105 -1.29 -13.66 -9.54
N VAL A 106 -1.96 -13.08 -8.55
CA VAL A 106 -1.82 -11.66 -8.20
C VAL A 106 -0.40 -11.35 -7.78
N LEU A 107 0.21 -12.17 -6.92
CA LEU A 107 1.61 -11.99 -6.51
C LEU A 107 2.56 -11.98 -7.72
N LEU A 108 2.42 -12.93 -8.64
CA LEU A 108 3.21 -12.97 -9.88
C LEU A 108 2.99 -11.73 -10.75
N LYS A 109 1.73 -11.25 -10.82
CA LYS A 109 1.36 -10.06 -11.58
C LYS A 109 2.03 -8.82 -11.01
N ILE A 110 1.97 -8.62 -9.69
CA ILE A 110 2.62 -7.52 -8.97
C ILE A 110 4.14 -7.54 -9.19
N ALA A 111 4.76 -8.71 -9.06
CA ALA A 111 6.21 -8.85 -9.22
C ALA A 111 6.68 -8.52 -10.64
N LYS A 112 5.99 -9.02 -11.67
CA LYS A 112 6.47 -9.01 -13.06
C LYS A 112 5.89 -7.91 -13.95
N SER A 113 4.72 -7.37 -13.64
CA SER A 113 4.03 -6.40 -14.51
C SER A 113 4.44 -4.96 -14.20
N GLN A 114 4.08 -4.06 -15.10
CA GLN A 114 4.06 -2.62 -14.82
C GLN A 114 3.08 -2.30 -13.68
N PRO A 115 3.27 -1.19 -12.95
CA PRO A 115 2.31 -0.73 -11.96
C PRO A 115 0.89 -0.62 -12.53
N PRO A 116 -0.13 -0.95 -11.73
CA PRO A 116 -1.52 -0.80 -12.18
C PRO A 116 -1.85 0.68 -12.39
N THR A 117 -2.79 0.92 -13.29
CA THR A 117 -3.37 2.25 -13.53
C THR A 117 -4.89 2.10 -13.54
N LEU A 118 -5.60 3.23 -13.50
CA LEU A 118 -7.07 3.26 -13.57
C LEU A 118 -7.54 2.65 -14.91
N ARG A 119 -8.58 1.80 -14.88
CA ARG A 119 -9.19 1.16 -16.07
C ARG A 119 -9.71 2.19 -17.08
N HIS A 120 -10.18 3.34 -16.59
CA HIS A 120 -10.70 4.43 -17.41
C HIS A 120 -9.98 5.77 -17.15
N PRO A 121 -8.72 5.94 -17.58
CA PRO A 121 -7.89 7.10 -17.21
C PRO A 121 -8.46 8.47 -17.61
N LYS A 122 -9.32 8.52 -18.63
CA LYS A 122 -9.96 9.76 -19.10
C LYS A 122 -11.00 10.32 -18.13
N ARG A 123 -11.47 9.53 -17.17
CA ARG A 123 -12.45 9.96 -16.14
C ARG A 123 -11.82 10.73 -14.99
N TRP A 124 -10.50 10.74 -14.91
CA TRP A 124 -9.75 11.17 -13.73
C TRP A 124 -8.76 12.28 -14.09
N SER A 125 -8.56 13.21 -13.15
CA SER A 125 -7.66 14.33 -13.33
C SER A 125 -6.20 13.88 -13.53
N GLU A 126 -5.40 14.72 -14.17
CA GLU A 126 -3.95 14.49 -14.26
C GLU A 126 -3.31 14.45 -12.87
N ASP A 127 -3.79 15.26 -11.92
CA ASP A 127 -3.28 15.27 -10.54
C ASP A 127 -3.49 13.91 -9.86
N PHE A 128 -4.67 13.29 -10.01
CA PHE A 128 -4.91 11.98 -9.40
C PHE A 128 -4.04 10.90 -10.05
N LYS A 129 -3.88 10.94 -11.37
CA LYS A 129 -3.01 10.00 -12.09
C LYS A 129 -1.53 10.18 -11.71
N ASP A 130 -1.07 11.41 -11.55
CA ASP A 130 0.30 11.70 -11.11
C ASP A 130 0.52 11.27 -9.65
N PHE A 131 -0.46 11.48 -8.77
CA PHE A 131 -0.42 10.99 -7.40
C PHE A 131 -0.29 9.45 -7.36
N LEU A 132 -1.10 8.74 -8.15
CA LEU A 132 -1.02 7.28 -8.27
C LEU A 132 0.34 6.85 -8.80
N ARG A 133 0.88 7.53 -9.83
CA ARG A 133 2.20 7.24 -10.39
C ARG A 133 3.32 7.38 -9.35
N LYS A 134 3.29 8.44 -8.52
CA LYS A 134 4.26 8.64 -7.43
C LYS A 134 4.13 7.61 -6.30
N SER A 135 2.92 7.14 -6.04
CA SER A 135 2.60 6.15 -5.00
C SER A 135 2.91 4.72 -5.44
N LEU A 136 2.68 4.40 -6.72
CA LEU A 136 2.82 3.07 -7.32
C LEU A 136 4.14 2.90 -8.08
N GLU A 137 5.19 3.60 -7.66
CA GLU A 137 6.55 3.36 -8.14
C GLU A 137 7.07 2.03 -7.58
N LYS A 138 7.61 1.14 -8.43
CA LYS A 138 8.03 -0.20 -7.99
C LYS A 138 9.28 -0.13 -7.12
N SER A 139 10.23 0.76 -7.43
CA SER A 139 11.40 0.99 -6.59
C SER A 139 10.98 1.73 -5.31
N PRO A 140 11.15 1.14 -4.11
CA PRO A 140 10.83 1.82 -2.85
C PRO A 140 11.64 3.10 -2.63
N GLU A 141 12.85 3.17 -3.20
CA GLU A 141 13.75 4.32 -3.14
C GLU A 141 13.17 5.50 -3.92
N ALA A 142 12.68 5.24 -5.13
CA ALA A 142 12.06 6.24 -6.00
C ALA A 142 10.60 6.57 -5.61
N ARG A 143 9.89 5.65 -4.95
CA ARG A 143 8.52 5.86 -4.47
C ARG A 143 8.46 7.02 -3.48
N TRP A 144 7.46 7.89 -3.59
CA TRP A 144 7.38 9.02 -2.66
C TRP A 144 6.99 8.56 -1.24
N SER A 145 7.39 9.32 -0.23
CA SER A 145 6.96 9.13 1.16
C SER A 145 5.64 9.84 1.44
N ALA A 146 5.01 9.53 2.58
CA ALA A 146 3.80 10.24 3.00
C ALA A 146 4.00 11.76 3.09
N SER A 147 5.15 12.21 3.63
CA SER A 147 5.49 13.63 3.72
C SER A 147 5.65 14.31 2.36
N GLN A 148 6.22 13.62 1.37
CA GLN A 148 6.37 14.17 0.02
C GLN A 148 5.01 14.24 -0.72
N LEU A 149 4.13 13.26 -0.51
CA LEU A 149 2.79 13.23 -1.12
C LEU A 149 1.80 14.23 -0.49
N LEU A 150 2.15 14.84 0.64
CA LEU A 150 1.35 15.89 1.28
C LEU A 150 1.61 17.29 0.69
N GLN A 151 2.63 17.45 -0.15
CA GLN A 151 2.97 18.69 -0.87
C GLN A 151 2.33 18.71 -2.25
#